data_AF-D9WJA0-F1
#
_entry.id   AF-D9WJA0-F1
#
_cell.length_a   1.000
_cell.length_b   1.000
_cell.length_c   1.000
_cell.angle_alpha   90.00
_cell.angle_beta   90.00
_cell.angle_gamma   90.00
#
_symmetry.space_group_name_H-M   'P 1'
#
loop_
_entity.id
_entity.type
_entity.pdbx_description
1 polymer ?
#
loop_
_entity_poly.entity_id
_entity_poly.type
_entity_poly.pdbx_seq_one_letter_code
_entity_poly.pdbx_strand_id
1 'polypeptide(L)'
;MGSHLFAELARRTLDDARHEVEVYGREIPEYRFVEDDGRLRAEALDYAVWLRRRTLELAPEGTPLTQEDLDHIASMGATRARTGMSAASRRRVLGLHTNLMLREIQEASGPENADELMRVMTWFTSQGTRGIDAYSRGHAAEQERHLPFVAQVRALTMALLADDALAPGLARAVGMSLAASYEVVVVHVPGRHAPAAAGRAAAGCEGIVEALLTRHRVPMAWPRAEELVALVPADQDRAPGTAQPVRDQSARDRALAFVRDVGQAVARPCAIGTSTGRVRALADAYARAQRISLAAPLQPVPRRLHTLADVFVELPSPKTARSTPGCPA
;
A
#
# COMPACT_ATOMS: atom_id res chain seq x y z
N MET A 1 -27.60 26.54 25.60
CA MET A 1 -26.26 26.28 26.15
C MET A 1 -25.32 26.27 24.96
N GLY A 2 -24.45 27.28 24.86
CA GLY A 2 -23.62 27.50 23.67
C GLY A 2 -22.54 26.42 23.54
N SER A 3 -22.26 26.01 22.31
CA SER A 3 -21.27 24.97 22.05
C SER A 3 -19.86 25.42 22.42
N HIS A 4 -19.32 24.86 23.49
CA HIS A 4 -18.00 25.20 23.99
C HIS A 4 -16.90 24.43 23.24
N LEU A 5 -17.16 23.18 22.82
CA LEU A 5 -16.19 22.39 22.06
C LEU A 5 -15.97 22.95 20.65
N PHE A 6 -17.04 23.19 19.89
CA PHE A 6 -16.90 23.67 18.52
C PHE A 6 -16.35 25.11 18.48
N ALA A 7 -16.67 25.94 19.48
CA ALA A 7 -16.08 27.28 19.61
C ALA A 7 -14.57 27.21 19.90
N GLU A 8 -14.13 26.29 20.76
CA GLU A 8 -12.71 26.12 21.08
C GLU A 8 -11.92 25.57 19.89
N LEU A 9 -12.45 24.58 19.18
CA LEU A 9 -11.85 24.07 17.95
C LEU A 9 -11.78 25.15 16.85
N ALA A 10 -12.82 26.00 16.73
CA ALA A 10 -12.81 27.13 15.80
C ALA A 10 -11.69 28.13 16.14
N ARG A 11 -11.50 28.42 17.43
CA ARG A 11 -10.46 29.34 17.92
C ARG A 11 -9.04 28.84 17.60
N ARG A 12 -8.82 27.53 17.70
CA ARG A 12 -7.50 26.90 17.50
C ARG A 12 -7.16 26.52 16.06
N THR A 13 -8.15 26.54 15.15
CA THR A 13 -8.03 26.02 13.78
C THR A 13 -6.75 26.39 13.04
N LEU A 14 -6.32 27.66 13.11
CA LEU A 14 -5.13 28.11 12.39
C LEU A 14 -3.83 27.57 13.00
N ASP A 15 -3.75 27.53 14.33
CA ASP A 15 -2.56 27.06 15.03
C ASP A 15 -2.42 25.54 14.92
N ASP A 16 -3.53 24.81 15.04
CA ASP A 16 -3.58 23.37 14.83
C ASP A 16 -3.21 23.00 13.37
N ALA A 17 -3.70 23.75 12.37
CA ALA A 17 -3.33 23.56 10.96
C ALA A 17 -1.84 23.84 10.69
N ARG A 18 -1.27 24.87 11.31
CA ARG A 18 0.19 25.14 11.23
C ARG A 18 0.99 24.00 11.84
N HIS A 19 0.56 23.53 13.02
CA HIS A 19 1.20 22.42 13.69
C HIS A 19 1.17 21.14 12.84
N GLU A 20 0.06 20.83 12.18
CA GLU A 20 -0.05 19.70 11.25
C GLU A 20 0.98 19.78 10.11
N VAL A 21 1.09 20.93 9.44
CA VAL A 21 2.03 21.11 8.33
C VAL A 21 3.49 20.97 8.80
N GLU A 22 3.82 21.51 9.97
CA GLU A 22 5.15 21.34 10.59
C GLU A 22 5.45 19.86 10.91
N VAL A 23 4.48 19.14 11.48
CA VAL A 23 4.63 17.71 11.76
C VAL A 23 4.87 16.92 10.47
N TYR A 24 4.21 17.26 9.36
CA TYR A 24 4.49 16.61 8.08
C TYR A 24 5.92 16.86 7.59
N GLY A 25 6.42 18.09 7.64
CA GLY A 25 7.79 18.43 7.27
C GLY A 25 8.83 17.62 8.06
N ARG A 26 8.61 17.44 9.37
CA ARG A 26 9.50 16.68 10.25
C ARG A 26 9.44 15.17 10.01
N GLU A 27 8.24 14.62 9.92
CA GLU A 27 7.99 13.17 9.99
C GLU A 27 8.01 12.47 8.63
N ILE A 28 7.92 13.21 7.53
CA ILE A 28 7.80 12.64 6.19
C ILE A 28 8.92 13.22 5.31
N PRO A 29 9.92 12.40 4.93
CA PRO A 29 11.05 12.88 4.11
C PRO A 29 10.61 13.57 2.82
N GLU A 30 9.61 13.01 2.12
CA GLU A 30 8.98 13.59 0.93
C GLU A 30 8.02 14.76 1.24
N TYR A 31 8.10 15.37 2.42
CA TYR A 31 7.46 16.66 2.72
C TYR A 31 8.47 17.75 3.04
N ARG A 32 9.75 17.42 3.19
CA ARG A 32 10.79 18.43 3.45
C ARG A 32 10.89 19.45 2.32
N PHE A 33 10.66 19.02 1.07
CA PHE A 33 10.60 19.96 -0.07
C PHE A 33 9.41 20.92 -0.01
N VAL A 34 8.34 20.58 0.71
CA VAL A 34 7.20 21.49 0.95
C VAL A 34 7.62 22.61 1.91
N GLU A 35 8.60 22.38 2.80
CA GLU A 35 9.17 23.46 3.62
C GLU A 35 10.04 24.41 2.79
N ASP A 36 10.74 23.89 1.78
CA ASP A 36 11.59 24.65 0.87
C ASP A 36 10.81 25.39 -0.22
N ASP A 37 9.60 24.92 -0.58
CA ASP A 37 8.67 25.57 -1.52
C ASP A 37 7.51 26.25 -0.77
N GLY A 38 7.65 27.57 -0.56
CA GLY A 38 6.66 28.37 0.15
C GLY A 38 5.25 28.34 -0.45
N ARG A 39 5.09 28.04 -1.75
CA ARG A 39 3.77 27.92 -2.38
C ARG A 39 3.10 26.61 -1.99
N LEU A 40 3.83 25.49 -2.02
CA LEU A 40 3.30 24.19 -1.60
C LEU A 40 2.99 24.19 -0.09
N ARG A 41 3.79 24.90 0.71
CA ARG A 41 3.50 25.10 2.13
C ARG A 41 2.19 25.84 2.36
N ALA A 42 1.96 26.93 1.60
CA ALA A 42 0.73 27.70 1.68
C ALA A 42 -0.49 26.86 1.28
N GLU A 43 -0.41 26.11 0.18
CA GLU A 43 -1.49 25.22 -0.27
C GLU A 43 -1.80 24.14 0.78
N ALA A 44 -0.79 23.54 1.40
CA ALA A 44 -0.97 22.55 2.47
C ALA A 44 -1.65 23.16 3.72
N LEU A 45 -1.27 24.38 4.09
CA LEU A 45 -1.88 25.10 5.21
C LEU A 45 -3.33 25.49 4.91
N ASP A 46 -3.60 26.02 3.72
CA ASP A 46 -4.94 26.40 3.28
C ASP A 46 -5.89 25.20 3.29
N TYR A 47 -5.43 24.04 2.80
CA TYR A 47 -6.20 22.80 2.87
C TYR A 47 -6.44 22.33 4.31
N ALA A 48 -5.43 22.38 5.17
CA ALA A 48 -5.55 21.98 6.58
C ALA A 48 -6.54 22.87 7.35
N VAL A 49 -6.56 24.18 7.06
CA VAL A 49 -7.55 25.13 7.59
C VAL A 49 -8.94 24.85 7.01
N TRP A 50 -9.04 24.66 5.70
CA TRP A 50 -10.32 24.36 5.03
C TRP A 50 -10.99 23.13 5.63
N LEU A 51 -10.26 22.02 5.79
CA LEU A 51 -10.81 20.76 6.27
C LEU A 51 -11.32 20.86 7.72
N ARG A 52 -10.61 21.60 8.58
CA ARG A 52 -11.06 21.88 9.95
C ARG A 52 -12.32 22.74 9.96
N ARG A 53 -12.34 23.84 9.20
CA ARG A 53 -13.55 24.68 9.09
C ARG A 53 -14.73 23.88 8.58
N ARG A 54 -14.52 23.05 7.58
CA ARG A 54 -15.59 22.22 7.02
C ARG A 54 -16.10 21.19 8.02
N THR A 55 -15.21 20.62 8.83
CA THR A 55 -15.59 19.76 9.96
C THR A 55 -16.45 20.52 10.96
N LEU A 56 -16.08 21.76 11.32
CA LEU A 56 -16.82 22.59 12.28
C LEU A 56 -18.18 23.06 11.76
N GLU A 57 -18.32 23.23 10.45
CA GLU A 57 -19.60 23.56 9.82
C GLU A 57 -20.56 22.37 9.81
N LEU A 58 -20.04 21.16 9.56
CA LEU A 58 -20.87 19.98 9.27
C LEU A 58 -21.12 19.08 10.49
N ALA A 59 -20.12 18.92 11.36
CA ALA A 59 -20.20 18.01 12.50
C ALA A 59 -21.27 18.36 13.54
N PRO A 60 -21.57 19.64 13.87
CA PRO A 60 -22.59 19.96 14.87
C PRO A 60 -23.97 19.40 14.54
N GLU A 61 -24.33 19.40 13.25
CA GLU A 61 -25.60 18.91 12.72
C GLU A 61 -25.52 17.46 12.21
N GLY A 62 -24.33 16.84 12.24
CA GLY A 62 -24.12 15.50 11.68
C GLY A 62 -24.21 15.45 10.16
N THR A 63 -24.12 16.59 9.47
CA THR A 63 -24.28 16.71 8.03
C THR A 63 -23.12 16.01 7.31
N PRO A 64 -23.36 15.11 6.35
CA PRO A 64 -22.27 14.41 5.66
C PRO A 64 -21.48 15.34 4.74
N LEU A 65 -20.23 14.97 4.43
CA LEU A 65 -19.45 15.60 3.36
C LEU A 65 -20.22 15.51 2.03
N THR A 66 -20.35 16.65 1.34
CA THR A 66 -20.98 16.74 0.02
C THR A 66 -20.07 16.16 -1.06
N GLN A 67 -20.59 16.00 -2.28
CA GLN A 67 -19.75 15.56 -3.40
C GLN A 67 -18.65 16.58 -3.71
N GLU A 68 -18.95 17.87 -3.63
CA GLU A 68 -17.97 18.95 -3.82
C GLU A 68 -16.84 18.88 -2.78
N ASP A 69 -17.18 18.63 -1.51
CA ASP A 69 -16.18 18.44 -0.46
C ASP A 69 -15.26 17.25 -0.76
N LEU A 70 -15.83 16.13 -1.20
CA LEU A 70 -15.06 14.95 -1.57
C LEU A 70 -14.19 15.18 -2.81
N ASP A 71 -14.67 15.94 -3.79
CA ASP A 71 -13.91 16.29 -4.98
C ASP A 71 -12.74 17.21 -4.63
N HIS A 72 -12.93 18.16 -3.70
CA HIS A 72 -11.86 18.99 -3.18
C HIS A 72 -10.80 18.16 -2.44
N ILE A 73 -11.21 17.23 -1.56
CA ILE A 73 -10.30 16.29 -0.89
C ILE A 73 -9.53 15.43 -1.90
N ALA A 74 -10.21 14.94 -2.95
CA ALA A 74 -9.58 14.18 -4.03
C ALA A 74 -8.56 15.03 -4.79
N SER A 75 -8.85 16.32 -5.04
CA SER A 75 -7.93 17.24 -5.72
C SER A 75 -6.62 17.42 -4.96
N MET A 76 -6.66 17.49 -3.62
CA MET A 76 -5.45 17.53 -2.79
C MET A 76 -4.65 16.23 -2.89
N GLY A 77 -5.34 15.08 -2.92
CA GLY A 77 -4.71 13.79 -3.21
C GLY A 77 -3.96 13.80 -4.55
N ALA A 78 -4.58 14.35 -5.59
CA ALA A 78 -3.98 14.51 -6.91
C ALA A 78 -2.77 15.48 -6.91
N THR A 79 -2.87 16.65 -6.27
CA THR A 79 -1.73 17.58 -6.15
C THR A 79 -0.52 16.88 -5.52
N ARG A 80 -0.74 16.14 -4.42
CA ARG A 80 0.35 15.44 -3.74
C ARG A 80 0.91 14.28 -4.57
N ALA A 81 0.08 13.60 -5.36
CA ALA A 81 0.57 12.64 -6.36
C ALA A 81 1.49 13.30 -7.39
N ARG A 82 1.17 14.49 -7.92
CA ARG A 82 2.03 15.21 -8.89
C ARG A 82 3.40 15.55 -8.33
N THR A 83 3.50 15.81 -7.02
CA THR A 83 4.78 16.07 -6.35
C THR A 83 5.65 14.82 -6.17
N GLY A 84 5.20 13.65 -6.63
CA GLY A 84 5.97 12.40 -6.53
C GLY A 84 5.84 11.68 -5.19
N MET A 85 4.83 12.01 -4.38
CA MET A 85 4.62 11.41 -3.07
C MET A 85 4.45 9.89 -3.15
N SER A 86 5.28 9.17 -2.40
CA SER A 86 5.24 7.71 -2.31
C SER A 86 3.98 7.19 -1.61
N ALA A 87 3.60 5.94 -1.88
CA ALA A 87 2.45 5.30 -1.21
C ALA A 87 2.68 5.16 0.31
N ALA A 88 3.92 4.95 0.76
CA ALA A 88 4.27 4.88 2.17
C ALA A 88 4.05 6.26 2.84
N SER A 89 4.53 7.32 2.21
CA SER A 89 4.37 8.69 2.71
C SER A 89 2.92 9.14 2.68
N ARG A 90 2.14 8.77 1.66
CA ARG A 90 0.68 8.94 1.67
C ARG A 90 0.03 8.30 2.90
N ARG A 91 0.33 7.03 3.21
CA ARG A 91 -0.23 6.35 4.40
C ARG A 91 0.19 7.06 5.69
N ARG A 92 1.44 7.52 5.77
CA ARG A 92 1.96 8.28 6.90
C ARG A 92 1.22 9.61 7.08
N VAL A 93 0.99 10.37 6.01
CA VAL A 93 0.19 11.61 6.03
C VAL A 93 -1.21 11.34 6.57
N LEU A 94 -1.92 10.37 6.00
CA LEU A 94 -3.30 10.07 6.40
C LEU A 94 -3.39 9.61 7.86
N GLY A 95 -2.42 8.80 8.32
CA GLY A 95 -2.33 8.39 9.71
C GLY A 95 -2.02 9.56 10.65
N LEU A 96 -1.06 10.42 10.30
CA LEU A 96 -0.71 11.61 11.09
C LEU A 96 -1.88 12.60 11.16
N HIS A 97 -2.54 12.89 10.04
CA HIS A 97 -3.73 13.72 9.98
C HIS A 97 -4.80 13.24 10.97
N THR A 98 -5.12 11.93 10.90
CA THR A 98 -6.15 11.32 11.73
C THR A 98 -5.80 11.45 13.21
N ASN A 99 -4.56 11.15 13.57
CA ASN A 99 -4.10 11.24 14.96
C ASN A 99 -4.11 12.68 15.48
N LEU A 100 -3.73 13.66 14.65
CA LEU A 100 -3.72 15.07 15.03
C LEU A 100 -5.14 15.60 15.25
N MET A 101 -6.06 15.34 14.31
CA MET A 101 -7.47 15.73 14.46
C MET A 101 -8.11 15.13 15.73
N LEU A 102 -7.87 13.85 16.02
CA LEU A 102 -8.37 13.21 17.24
C LEU A 102 -7.79 13.85 18.50
N ARG A 103 -6.50 14.18 18.48
CA ARG A 103 -5.83 14.86 19.58
C ARG A 103 -6.39 16.27 19.80
N GLU A 104 -6.62 17.03 18.74
CA GLU A 104 -7.23 18.37 18.80
C GLU A 104 -8.61 18.32 19.44
N ILE A 105 -9.46 17.37 19.02
CA ILE A 105 -10.78 17.14 19.60
C ILE A 105 -10.68 16.80 21.10
N GLN A 106 -9.76 15.92 21.48
CA GLN A 106 -9.55 15.55 22.89
C GLN A 106 -9.08 16.73 23.73
N GLU A 107 -8.10 17.49 23.24
CA GLU A 107 -7.54 18.65 23.95
C GLU A 107 -8.53 19.81 24.08
N ALA A 108 -9.46 19.97 23.13
CA ALA A 108 -10.53 20.96 23.21
C ALA A 108 -11.73 20.49 24.05
N SER A 109 -11.81 19.20 24.38
CA SER A 109 -12.91 18.64 25.16
C SER A 109 -12.73 18.87 26.67
N GLY A 110 -13.82 19.25 27.32
CA GLY A 110 -13.95 19.39 28.76
C GLY A 110 -15.00 18.42 29.30
N PRO A 111 -15.05 18.16 30.62
CA PRO A 111 -16.02 17.24 31.22
C PRO A 111 -17.49 17.60 30.92
N GLU A 112 -17.78 18.87 30.66
CA GLU A 112 -19.10 19.38 30.30
C GLU A 112 -19.49 19.19 28.82
N ASN A 113 -18.56 18.75 27.96
CA ASN A 113 -18.74 18.71 26.51
C ASN A 113 -18.98 17.29 25.96
N ALA A 114 -19.42 16.34 26.81
CA ALA A 114 -19.56 14.93 26.45
C ALA A 114 -20.46 14.71 25.22
N ASP A 115 -21.59 15.40 25.12
CA ASP A 115 -22.52 15.26 23.99
C ASP A 115 -21.92 15.77 22.67
N GLU A 116 -21.19 16.89 22.72
CA GLU A 116 -20.52 17.47 21.54
C GLU A 116 -19.35 16.62 21.10
N LEU A 117 -18.59 16.07 22.06
CA LEU A 117 -17.53 15.11 21.81
C LEU A 117 -18.06 13.86 21.12
N MET A 118 -19.13 13.27 21.63
CA MET A 118 -19.75 12.09 21.02
C MET A 118 -20.26 12.37 19.60
N ARG A 119 -20.83 13.56 19.36
CA ARG A 119 -21.25 14.00 18.03
C ARG A 119 -20.08 14.10 17.06
N VAL A 120 -19.03 14.84 17.41
CA VAL A 120 -17.87 15.01 16.50
C VAL A 120 -17.14 13.68 16.26
N MET A 121 -17.05 12.80 17.26
CA MET A 121 -16.42 11.47 17.10
C MET A 121 -17.22 10.56 16.16
N THR A 122 -18.54 10.57 16.26
CA THR A 122 -19.42 9.80 15.37
C THR A 122 -19.31 10.32 13.94
N TRP A 123 -19.33 11.65 13.77
CA TRP A 123 -19.14 12.29 12.46
C TRP A 123 -17.77 11.95 11.87
N PHE A 124 -16.69 12.14 12.64
CA PHE A 124 -15.32 11.92 12.20
C PHE A 124 -15.06 10.47 11.79
N THR A 125 -15.63 9.48 12.49
CA THR A 125 -15.48 8.06 12.12
C THR A 125 -16.08 7.77 10.75
N SER A 126 -17.30 8.26 10.49
CA SER A 126 -18.00 8.01 9.22
C SER A 126 -17.43 8.84 8.06
N GLN A 127 -17.19 10.13 8.29
CA GLN A 127 -16.73 11.06 7.26
C GLN A 127 -15.22 10.97 7.02
N GLY A 128 -14.44 10.63 8.04
CA GLY A 128 -12.99 10.39 7.92
C GLY A 128 -12.70 9.27 6.93
N THR A 129 -13.46 8.18 6.97
CA THR A 129 -13.33 7.09 5.98
C THR A 129 -13.64 7.57 4.57
N ARG A 130 -14.75 8.31 4.37
CA ARG A 130 -15.12 8.88 3.06
C ARG A 130 -14.06 9.86 2.53
N GLY A 131 -13.50 10.69 3.40
CA GLY A 131 -12.42 11.61 3.07
C GLY A 131 -11.11 10.90 2.69
N ILE A 132 -10.69 9.89 3.48
CA ILE A 132 -9.53 9.06 3.16
C ILE A 132 -9.68 8.38 1.80
N ASP A 133 -10.87 7.84 1.51
CA ASP A 133 -11.15 7.21 0.23
C ASP A 133 -11.11 8.22 -0.91
N ALA A 134 -11.70 9.41 -0.74
CA ALA A 134 -11.67 10.48 -1.75
C ALA A 134 -10.24 10.94 -2.05
N TYR A 135 -9.46 11.23 -1.00
CA TYR A 135 -8.06 11.59 -1.12
C TYR A 135 -7.26 10.50 -1.86
N SER A 136 -7.45 9.25 -1.46
CA SER A 136 -6.72 8.11 -2.03
C SER A 136 -7.10 7.87 -3.49
N ARG A 137 -8.38 8.04 -3.86
CA ARG A 137 -8.82 8.00 -5.26
C ARG A 137 -8.18 9.09 -6.10
N GLY A 138 -8.15 10.33 -5.62
CA GLY A 138 -7.53 11.45 -6.35
C GLY A 138 -6.03 11.26 -6.55
N HIS A 139 -5.33 10.76 -5.52
CA HIS A 139 -3.92 10.39 -5.62
C HIS A 139 -3.68 9.30 -6.66
N ALA A 140 -4.47 8.22 -6.62
CA ALA A 140 -4.36 7.11 -7.58
C ALA A 140 -4.65 7.56 -9.02
N ALA A 141 -5.75 8.29 -9.25
CA ALA A 141 -6.13 8.76 -10.58
C ALA A 141 -5.06 9.66 -11.21
N GLU A 142 -4.37 10.47 -10.42
CA GLU A 142 -3.28 11.31 -10.92
C GLU A 142 -2.01 10.49 -11.17
N GLN A 143 -1.70 9.51 -10.31
CA GLN A 143 -0.61 8.57 -10.57
C GLN A 143 -0.84 7.78 -11.87
N GLU A 144 -2.07 7.36 -12.14
CA GLU A 144 -2.46 6.66 -13.37
C GLU A 144 -2.16 7.48 -14.63
N ARG A 145 -2.30 8.81 -14.58
CA ARG A 145 -2.03 9.71 -15.72
C ARG A 145 -0.54 9.84 -16.04
N HIS A 146 0.34 9.60 -15.07
CA HIS A 146 1.76 9.96 -15.18
C HIS A 146 2.73 8.79 -15.01
N LEU A 147 2.27 7.65 -14.47
CA LEU A 147 3.13 6.48 -14.31
C LEU A 147 3.21 5.67 -15.61
N PRO A 148 4.42 5.31 -16.06
CA PRO A 148 4.60 4.26 -17.07
C PRO A 148 3.86 2.98 -16.64
N PHE A 149 3.31 2.23 -17.60
CA PHE A 149 2.52 1.02 -17.32
C PHE A 149 3.21 0.05 -16.33
N VAL A 150 4.52 -0.15 -16.48
CA VAL A 150 5.33 -0.97 -15.57
C VAL A 150 5.30 -0.45 -14.13
N ALA A 151 5.36 0.86 -13.95
CA ALA A 151 5.29 1.47 -12.62
C ALA A 151 3.88 1.36 -12.01
N GLN A 152 2.82 1.41 -12.82
CA GLN A 152 1.45 1.16 -12.36
C GLN A 152 1.26 -0.30 -11.91
N VAL A 153 1.77 -1.27 -12.68
CA VAL A 153 1.73 -2.69 -12.29
C VAL A 153 2.55 -2.95 -11.03
N ARG A 154 3.70 -2.29 -10.89
CA ARG A 154 4.48 -2.32 -9.64
C ARG A 154 3.66 -1.79 -8.46
N ALA A 155 2.99 -0.64 -8.62
CA ALA A 155 2.15 -0.06 -7.59
C ALA A 155 1.00 -1.00 -7.19
N LEU A 156 0.33 -1.61 -8.17
CA LEU A 156 -0.71 -2.63 -7.93
C LEU A 156 -0.16 -3.81 -7.12
N THR A 157 0.98 -4.36 -7.52
CA THR A 157 1.62 -5.49 -6.83
C THR A 157 1.90 -5.15 -5.37
N MET A 158 2.48 -3.99 -5.11
CA MET A 158 2.78 -3.55 -3.73
C MET A 158 1.52 -3.27 -2.92
N ALA A 159 0.47 -2.71 -3.54
CA ALA A 159 -0.82 -2.50 -2.90
C ALA A 159 -1.47 -3.83 -2.49
N LEU A 160 -1.45 -4.84 -3.36
CA LEU A 160 -1.99 -6.18 -3.08
C LEU A 160 -1.23 -6.88 -1.94
N LEU A 161 0.10 -6.81 -1.95
CA LEU A 161 0.93 -7.38 -0.88
C LEU A 161 0.72 -6.71 0.48
N ALA A 162 0.37 -5.42 0.48
CA ALA A 162 0.15 -4.63 1.69
C ALA A 162 -1.32 -4.60 2.16
N ASP A 163 -2.22 -5.31 1.48
CA ASP A 163 -3.68 -5.21 1.66
C ASP A 163 -4.22 -3.76 1.61
N ASP A 164 -3.66 -2.97 0.69
CA ASP A 164 -4.01 -1.55 0.54
C ASP A 164 -5.35 -1.41 -0.20
N ALA A 165 -6.26 -0.59 0.33
CA ALA A 165 -7.57 -0.30 -0.24
C ALA A 165 -7.50 0.28 -1.68
N LEU A 166 -6.33 0.74 -2.12
CA LEU A 166 -6.10 1.19 -3.49
C LEU A 166 -6.05 0.07 -4.54
N ALA A 167 -5.81 -1.18 -4.15
CA ALA A 167 -5.60 -2.27 -5.12
C ALA A 167 -6.71 -2.39 -6.19
N PRO A 168 -8.02 -2.28 -5.88
CA PRO A 168 -9.08 -2.32 -6.89
C PRO A 168 -9.08 -1.13 -7.86
N GLY A 169 -8.59 0.05 -7.44
CA GLY A 169 -8.41 1.20 -8.34
C GLY A 169 -7.30 0.94 -9.34
N LEU A 170 -6.11 0.61 -8.81
CA LEU A 170 -4.92 0.33 -9.62
C LEU A 170 -5.13 -0.83 -10.59
N ALA A 171 -5.85 -1.89 -10.18
CA ALA A 171 -6.17 -3.02 -11.04
C ALA A 171 -6.99 -2.62 -12.27
N ARG A 172 -8.00 -1.77 -12.07
CA ARG A 172 -8.80 -1.24 -13.18
C ARG A 172 -7.96 -0.39 -14.13
N ALA A 173 -7.06 0.44 -13.60
CA ALA A 173 -6.20 1.30 -14.40
C ALA A 173 -5.26 0.51 -15.34
N VAL A 174 -4.70 -0.59 -14.84
CA VAL A 174 -3.83 -1.46 -15.65
C VAL A 174 -4.59 -2.54 -16.42
N GLY A 175 -5.94 -2.54 -16.37
CA GLY A 175 -6.79 -3.51 -17.05
C GLY A 175 -6.63 -4.95 -16.56
N MET A 176 -6.32 -5.15 -15.27
CA MET A 176 -6.18 -6.46 -14.64
C MET A 176 -7.35 -6.78 -13.72
N SER A 177 -7.87 -8.00 -13.80
CA SER A 177 -8.90 -8.51 -12.88
C SER A 177 -8.27 -9.01 -11.58
N LEU A 178 -8.82 -8.62 -10.45
CA LEU A 178 -8.40 -9.15 -9.15
C LEU A 178 -8.99 -10.54 -8.90
N ALA A 179 -8.13 -11.52 -8.59
CA ALA A 179 -8.55 -12.85 -8.16
C ALA A 179 -8.78 -12.93 -6.65
N ALA A 180 -9.60 -13.88 -6.20
CA ALA A 180 -9.82 -14.13 -4.76
C ALA A 180 -8.57 -14.68 -4.05
N SER A 181 -7.71 -15.34 -4.80
CA SER A 181 -6.50 -16.02 -4.33
C SER A 181 -5.39 -15.97 -5.39
N TYR A 182 -4.15 -15.95 -4.94
CA TYR A 182 -2.96 -15.92 -5.77
C TYR A 182 -1.94 -16.96 -5.32
N GLU A 183 -1.28 -17.58 -6.29
CA GLU A 183 0.01 -18.21 -6.11
C GLU A 183 1.08 -17.11 -6.11
N VAL A 184 1.64 -16.82 -4.93
CA VAL A 184 2.72 -15.83 -4.79
C VAL A 184 4.02 -16.51 -5.16
N VAL A 185 4.68 -15.98 -6.19
CA VAL A 185 5.96 -16.46 -6.70
C VAL A 185 7.03 -15.45 -6.35
N VAL A 186 8.07 -15.89 -5.64
CA VAL A 186 9.28 -15.09 -5.37
C VAL A 186 10.45 -15.72 -6.11
N VAL A 187 11.13 -14.90 -6.90
CA VAL A 187 12.34 -15.25 -7.63
C VAL A 187 13.51 -14.47 -7.02
N HIS A 188 14.42 -15.20 -6.38
CA HIS A 188 15.65 -14.66 -5.83
C HIS A 188 16.78 -14.76 -6.87
N VAL A 189 17.44 -13.65 -7.16
CA VAL A 189 18.54 -13.54 -8.13
C VAL A 189 19.78 -12.99 -7.42
N PRO A 190 20.66 -13.86 -6.89
CA PRO A 190 21.81 -13.43 -6.09
C PRO A 190 22.77 -12.54 -6.86
N GLY A 191 23.42 -11.62 -6.13
CA GLY A 191 24.45 -10.74 -6.68
C GLY A 191 23.88 -9.74 -7.69
N ARG A 192 22.61 -9.36 -7.56
CA ARG A 192 22.01 -8.27 -8.33
C ARG A 192 22.06 -7.03 -7.44
N HIS A 193 22.93 -6.09 -7.78
CA HIS A 193 23.09 -4.89 -6.98
C HIS A 193 21.84 -4.01 -7.08
N ALA A 194 21.45 -3.40 -5.96
CA ALA A 194 20.37 -2.43 -5.93
C ALA A 194 20.68 -1.34 -6.94
N PRO A 195 19.72 -0.95 -7.80
CA PRO A 195 19.94 0.21 -8.63
C PRO A 195 20.17 1.39 -7.68
N ALA A 196 21.40 1.90 -7.64
CA ALA A 196 21.64 3.25 -7.17
C ALA A 196 20.66 4.14 -7.94
N ALA A 197 19.91 4.97 -7.21
CA ALA A 197 18.79 5.74 -7.75
C ALA A 197 19.17 6.38 -9.10
N ALA A 198 18.34 6.13 -10.13
CA ALA A 198 18.45 6.65 -11.50
C ALA A 198 19.63 6.15 -12.37
N GLY A 199 19.83 4.83 -12.49
CA GLY A 199 20.86 4.24 -13.39
C GLY A 199 20.37 3.13 -14.34
N ARG A 200 21.25 2.72 -15.27
CA ARG A 200 21.04 1.64 -16.26
C ARG A 200 20.55 0.30 -15.66
N ALA A 201 20.89 0.02 -14.41
CA ALA A 201 20.43 -1.20 -13.72
C ALA A 201 18.92 -1.20 -13.43
N ALA A 202 18.33 -0.03 -13.14
CA ALA A 202 16.89 0.11 -12.98
C ALA A 202 16.17 -0.13 -14.32
N ALA A 203 16.72 0.43 -15.41
CA ALA A 203 16.22 0.20 -16.76
C ALA A 203 16.26 -1.28 -17.17
N GLY A 204 17.29 -2.02 -16.73
CA GLY A 204 17.37 -3.47 -16.93
C GLY A 204 16.29 -4.27 -16.18
N CYS A 205 15.92 -3.87 -14.95
CA CYS A 205 14.80 -4.49 -14.24
C CYS A 205 13.46 -4.18 -14.91
N GLU A 206 13.25 -2.93 -15.32
CA GLU A 206 12.02 -2.49 -15.96
C GLU A 206 11.80 -3.17 -17.31
N GLY A 207 12.83 -3.28 -18.15
CA GLY A 207 12.73 -4.00 -19.43
C GLY A 207 12.40 -5.49 -19.28
N ILE A 208 12.92 -6.15 -18.23
CA ILE A 208 12.54 -7.54 -17.92
C ILE A 208 11.06 -7.62 -17.50
N VAL A 209 10.61 -6.72 -16.62
CA VAL A 209 9.21 -6.70 -16.19
C VAL A 209 8.28 -6.41 -17.37
N GLU A 210 8.62 -5.45 -18.22
CA GLU A 210 7.86 -5.12 -19.42
C GLU A 210 7.69 -6.34 -20.34
N ALA A 211 8.79 -7.03 -20.66
CA ALA A 211 8.75 -8.24 -21.48
C ALA A 211 7.88 -9.36 -20.86
N LEU A 212 7.98 -9.56 -19.55
CA LEU A 212 7.17 -10.55 -18.84
C LEU A 212 5.69 -10.16 -18.78
N LEU A 213 5.38 -8.86 -18.65
CA LEU A 213 4.02 -8.37 -18.60
C LEU A 213 3.27 -8.57 -19.91
N THR A 214 3.95 -8.43 -21.05
CA THR A 214 3.35 -8.71 -22.37
C THR A 214 2.81 -10.14 -22.47
N ARG A 215 3.49 -11.10 -21.83
CA ARG A 215 3.17 -12.53 -21.93
C ARG A 215 2.25 -13.03 -20.82
N HIS A 216 2.49 -12.64 -19.57
CA HIS A 216 1.81 -13.23 -18.42
C HIS A 216 0.64 -12.39 -17.89
N ARG A 217 0.67 -11.06 -18.09
CA ARG A 217 -0.36 -10.12 -17.61
C ARG A 217 -0.78 -10.34 -16.15
N VAL A 218 0.19 -10.62 -15.28
CA VAL A 218 -0.01 -10.74 -13.83
C VAL A 218 0.64 -9.57 -13.09
N PRO A 219 0.14 -9.17 -11.90
CA PRO A 219 0.84 -8.22 -11.05
C PRO A 219 2.24 -8.76 -10.71
N MET A 220 3.27 -7.96 -11.00
CA MET A 220 4.65 -8.26 -10.62
C MET A 220 5.45 -6.99 -10.31
N ALA A 221 6.50 -7.15 -9.51
CA ALA A 221 7.38 -6.05 -9.08
C ALA A 221 8.76 -6.57 -8.67
N TRP A 222 9.77 -5.70 -8.72
CA TRP A 222 11.04 -5.88 -8.02
C TRP A 222 11.02 -5.10 -6.70
N PRO A 223 10.54 -5.69 -5.57
CA PRO A 223 10.55 -5.00 -4.28
C PRO A 223 11.96 -4.75 -3.77
N ARG A 224 12.93 -5.58 -4.17
CA ARG A 224 14.36 -5.44 -3.85
C ARG A 224 15.20 -5.74 -5.09
N ALA A 225 16.47 -5.39 -5.02
CA ALA A 225 17.43 -5.61 -6.09
C ALA A 225 17.51 -7.06 -6.58
N GLU A 226 17.49 -8.01 -5.64
CA GLU A 226 17.70 -9.43 -5.86
C GLU A 226 16.41 -10.23 -5.85
N GLU A 227 15.26 -9.55 -5.92
CA GLU A 227 13.98 -10.19 -5.66
C GLU A 227 12.91 -9.65 -6.61
N LEU A 228 12.38 -10.56 -7.44
CA LEU A 228 11.18 -10.35 -8.22
C LEU A 228 10.04 -11.10 -7.55
N VAL A 229 8.90 -10.43 -7.36
CA VAL A 229 7.65 -11.05 -6.91
C VAL A 229 6.60 -10.97 -8.01
N ALA A 230 5.80 -12.02 -8.16
CA ALA A 230 4.62 -12.05 -9.01
C ALA A 230 3.44 -12.71 -8.31
N LEU A 231 2.23 -12.24 -8.61
CA LEU A 231 0.97 -12.71 -8.06
C LEU A 231 0.19 -13.42 -9.18
N VAL A 232 0.34 -14.73 -9.29
CA VAL A 232 -0.34 -15.52 -10.33
C VAL A 232 -1.73 -15.89 -9.82
N PRO A 233 -2.83 -15.47 -10.46
CA PRO A 233 -4.18 -15.83 -10.03
C PRO A 233 -4.33 -17.35 -9.86
N ALA A 234 -4.80 -17.81 -8.70
CA ALA A 234 -5.02 -19.24 -8.46
C ALA A 234 -6.35 -19.72 -9.05
N ASP A 235 -7.40 -18.90 -8.92
CA ASP A 235 -8.70 -19.10 -9.54
C ASP A 235 -8.93 -18.04 -10.62
N GLN A 236 -8.75 -18.38 -11.90
CA GLN A 236 -9.38 -17.60 -12.97
C GLN A 236 -10.68 -18.28 -13.38
N ASP A 237 -11.75 -17.48 -13.44
CA ASP A 237 -13.14 -17.84 -13.65
C ASP A 237 -13.34 -18.98 -14.65
N ARG A 238 -13.77 -20.14 -14.13
CA ARG A 238 -14.71 -20.98 -14.87
C ARG A 238 -16.09 -20.35 -14.71
N ALA A 239 -16.82 -20.22 -15.81
CA ALA A 239 -18.26 -20.01 -15.76
C ALA A 239 -18.90 -20.99 -14.75
N PRO A 240 -19.79 -20.53 -13.87
CA PRO A 240 -20.43 -21.38 -12.87
C PRO A 240 -21.20 -22.51 -13.59
N GLY A 241 -20.76 -23.76 -13.42
CA GLY A 241 -21.47 -24.93 -13.98
C GLY A 241 -20.65 -26.19 -14.28
N THR A 242 -19.31 -26.16 -14.33
CA THR A 242 -18.50 -27.36 -14.61
C THR A 242 -17.80 -27.89 -13.36
N ALA A 243 -18.46 -28.85 -12.70
CA ALA A 243 -17.94 -29.59 -11.56
C ALA A 243 -16.82 -30.55 -11.99
N GLN A 244 -15.56 -30.15 -11.84
CA GLN A 244 -14.43 -31.10 -11.80
C GLN A 244 -13.25 -30.52 -11.02
N PRO A 245 -12.59 -31.30 -10.14
CA PRO A 245 -11.62 -30.82 -9.14
C PRO A 245 -10.18 -30.65 -9.69
N VAL A 246 -10.00 -30.16 -10.92
CA VAL A 246 -8.67 -29.92 -11.53
C VAL A 246 -8.25 -28.44 -11.37
N ARG A 247 -8.37 -27.87 -10.17
CA ARG A 247 -8.21 -26.41 -9.94
C ARG A 247 -6.76 -25.96 -9.71
N ASP A 248 -5.95 -26.74 -9.01
CA ASP A 248 -4.59 -26.31 -8.61
C ASP A 248 -3.52 -26.46 -9.71
N GLN A 249 -3.71 -27.39 -10.65
CA GLN A 249 -2.72 -27.68 -11.68
C GLN A 249 -2.54 -26.50 -12.63
N SER A 250 -3.62 -25.78 -12.98
CA SER A 250 -3.55 -24.70 -13.98
C SER A 250 -2.78 -23.46 -13.48
N ALA A 251 -2.94 -23.10 -12.21
CA ALA A 251 -2.23 -21.97 -11.62
C ALA A 251 -0.75 -22.28 -11.41
N ARG A 252 -0.46 -23.51 -10.96
CA ARG A 252 0.90 -24.02 -10.80
C ARG A 252 1.62 -24.10 -12.15
N ASP A 253 0.95 -24.53 -13.21
CA ASP A 253 1.51 -24.58 -14.56
C ASP A 253 1.79 -23.17 -15.12
N ARG A 254 0.88 -22.21 -14.89
CA ARG A 254 1.11 -20.79 -15.24
C ARG A 254 2.29 -20.19 -14.47
N ALA A 255 2.35 -20.43 -13.16
CA ALA A 255 3.47 -20.00 -12.34
C ALA A 255 4.79 -20.64 -12.78
N LEU A 256 4.76 -21.92 -13.18
CA LEU A 256 5.93 -22.63 -13.71
C LEU A 256 6.38 -22.05 -15.06
N ALA A 257 5.45 -21.74 -15.95
CA ALA A 257 5.75 -21.05 -17.21
C ALA A 257 6.36 -19.67 -16.95
N PHE A 258 5.79 -18.91 -16.01
CA PHE A 258 6.32 -17.61 -15.59
C PHE A 258 7.76 -17.70 -15.11
N VAL A 259 8.09 -18.59 -14.16
CA VAL A 259 9.47 -18.67 -13.64
C VAL A 259 10.50 -19.13 -14.66
N ARG A 260 10.09 -19.93 -15.66
CA ARG A 260 10.96 -20.32 -16.78
C ARG A 260 11.31 -19.12 -17.63
N ASP A 261 10.31 -18.31 -17.98
CA ASP A 261 10.50 -17.09 -18.76
C ASP A 261 11.31 -16.05 -17.97
N VAL A 262 11.13 -15.97 -16.64
CA VAL A 262 11.98 -15.13 -15.77
C VAL A 262 13.44 -15.61 -15.80
N GLY A 263 13.69 -16.91 -15.65
CA GLY A 263 15.04 -17.47 -15.71
C GLY A 263 15.75 -17.16 -17.04
N GLN A 264 15.01 -17.24 -18.14
CA GLN A 264 15.50 -16.86 -19.47
C GLN A 264 15.78 -15.35 -19.57
N ALA A 265 14.86 -14.50 -19.12
CA ALA A 265 14.98 -13.04 -19.22
C ALA A 265 16.08 -12.46 -18.32
N VAL A 266 16.27 -13.04 -17.13
CA VAL A 266 17.30 -12.60 -16.17
C VAL A 266 18.68 -13.11 -16.59
N ALA A 267 18.76 -14.23 -17.31
CA ALA A 267 19.99 -14.87 -17.77
C ALA A 267 21.01 -15.13 -16.65
N ARG A 268 20.53 -15.44 -15.43
CA ARG A 268 21.36 -15.77 -14.25
C ARG A 268 20.71 -16.90 -13.45
N PRO A 269 21.50 -17.69 -12.69
CA PRO A 269 20.94 -18.61 -11.73
C PRO A 269 20.03 -17.90 -10.74
N CYS A 270 18.84 -18.45 -10.54
CA CYS A 270 17.84 -17.92 -9.63
C CYS A 270 17.25 -19.05 -8.78
N ALA A 271 16.78 -18.70 -7.58
CA ALA A 271 16.07 -19.60 -6.69
C ALA A 271 14.61 -19.16 -6.61
N ILE A 272 13.70 -20.13 -6.52
CA ILE A 272 12.26 -19.88 -6.58
C ILE A 272 11.62 -20.36 -5.30
N GLY A 273 10.72 -19.57 -4.74
CA GLY A 273 9.82 -20.04 -3.69
C GLY A 273 8.39 -19.62 -4.01
N THR A 274 7.43 -20.50 -3.72
CA THR A 274 6.02 -20.20 -3.91
C THR A 274 5.18 -20.48 -2.68
N SER A 275 4.11 -19.70 -2.52
CA SER A 275 3.09 -19.93 -1.50
C SER A 275 1.77 -19.34 -1.96
N THR A 276 0.68 -20.07 -1.76
CA THR A 276 -0.67 -19.58 -2.05
C THR A 276 -1.19 -18.70 -0.91
N GLY A 277 -1.94 -17.65 -1.25
CA GLY A 277 -2.62 -16.77 -0.30
C GLY A 277 -3.93 -16.21 -0.86
N ARG A 278 -4.89 -15.93 0.02
CA ARG A 278 -6.09 -15.17 -0.33
C ARG A 278 -5.78 -13.67 -0.34
N VAL A 279 -6.58 -12.88 -1.06
CA VAL A 279 -6.59 -11.41 -0.88
C VAL A 279 -6.80 -11.11 0.61
N ARG A 280 -6.13 -10.07 1.13
CA ARG A 280 -5.98 -9.74 2.56
C ARG A 280 -5.06 -10.64 3.40
N ALA A 281 -4.50 -11.70 2.82
CA ALA A 281 -3.52 -12.57 3.47
C ALA A 281 -2.25 -12.77 2.61
N LEU A 282 -2.04 -11.90 1.61
CA LEU A 282 -0.93 -12.01 0.66
C LEU A 282 0.42 -11.67 1.29
N ALA A 283 0.46 -10.81 2.31
CA ALA A 283 1.68 -10.49 3.05
C ALA A 283 2.33 -11.76 3.65
N ASP A 284 1.53 -12.61 4.30
CA ASP A 284 2.00 -13.85 4.91
C ASP A 284 2.44 -14.88 3.86
N ALA A 285 1.71 -14.98 2.75
CA ALA A 285 2.08 -15.85 1.64
C ALA A 285 3.41 -15.40 1.00
N TYR A 286 3.59 -14.10 0.81
CA TYR A 286 4.83 -13.51 0.33
C TYR A 286 6.01 -13.78 1.28
N ALA A 287 5.84 -13.58 2.60
CA ALA A 287 6.89 -13.88 3.58
C ALA A 287 7.27 -15.37 3.61
N ARG A 288 6.31 -16.28 3.37
CA ARG A 288 6.59 -17.72 3.20
C ARG A 288 7.34 -18.01 1.90
N ALA A 289 6.84 -17.50 0.77
CA ALA A 289 7.46 -17.69 -0.54
C ALA A 289 8.91 -17.15 -0.57
N GLN A 290 9.16 -16.01 0.08
CA GLN A 290 10.50 -15.45 0.23
C GLN A 290 11.43 -16.39 0.99
N ARG A 291 11.02 -16.90 2.16
CA ARG A 291 11.83 -17.87 2.93
C ARG A 291 12.13 -19.13 2.14
N ILE A 292 11.15 -19.65 1.39
CA ILE A 292 11.35 -20.82 0.53
C ILE A 292 12.36 -20.50 -0.58
N SER A 293 12.28 -19.31 -1.19
CA SER A 293 13.21 -18.91 -2.26
C SER A 293 14.67 -18.82 -1.78
N LEU A 294 14.89 -18.45 -0.51
CA LEU A 294 16.23 -18.38 0.08
C LEU A 294 16.82 -19.76 0.41
N ALA A 295 15.98 -20.77 0.65
CA ALA A 295 16.39 -22.15 0.90
C ALA A 295 16.40 -23.02 -0.36
N ALA A 296 15.81 -22.55 -1.47
CA ALA A 296 15.74 -23.28 -2.71
C ALA A 296 17.08 -23.26 -3.48
N PRO A 297 17.41 -24.35 -4.22
CA PRO A 297 18.62 -24.41 -5.02
C PRO A 297 18.60 -23.38 -6.16
N LEU A 298 19.76 -22.79 -6.44
CA LEU A 298 19.95 -21.92 -7.59
C LEU A 298 19.92 -22.72 -8.89
N GLN A 299 19.06 -22.31 -9.83
CA GLN A 299 18.90 -22.95 -11.13
C GLN A 299 19.03 -21.91 -12.24
N PRO A 300 19.79 -22.18 -13.32
CA PRO A 300 19.83 -21.29 -14.49
C PRO A 300 18.46 -21.09 -15.14
N VAL A 301 17.66 -22.16 -15.23
CA VAL A 301 16.26 -22.11 -15.66
C VAL A 301 15.44 -23.00 -14.71
N PRO A 302 14.54 -22.42 -13.89
CA PRO A 302 13.76 -23.18 -12.94
C PRO A 302 12.87 -24.23 -13.61
N ARG A 303 12.99 -25.49 -13.18
CA ARG A 303 12.18 -26.60 -13.72
C ARG A 303 10.99 -26.98 -12.85
N ARG A 304 10.99 -26.54 -11.59
CA ARG A 304 9.94 -26.79 -10.60
C ARG A 304 9.69 -25.56 -9.73
N LEU A 305 8.49 -25.47 -9.18
CA LEU A 305 8.15 -24.53 -8.12
C LEU A 305 8.45 -25.19 -6.78
N HIS A 306 9.22 -24.53 -5.93
CA HIS A 306 9.50 -25.00 -4.59
C HIS A 306 8.47 -24.47 -3.61
N THR A 307 7.97 -25.38 -2.78
CA THR A 307 7.04 -25.11 -1.69
C THR A 307 7.71 -25.41 -0.35
N LEU A 308 7.01 -25.18 0.76
CA LEU A 308 7.54 -25.47 2.10
C LEU A 308 7.94 -26.94 2.27
N ALA A 309 7.21 -27.87 1.64
CA ALA A 309 7.49 -29.29 1.71
C ALA A 309 8.84 -29.67 1.07
N ASP A 310 9.30 -28.89 0.09
CA ASP A 310 10.54 -29.16 -0.65
C ASP A 310 11.80 -28.69 0.08
N VAL A 311 11.67 -27.79 1.06
CA VAL A 311 12.79 -27.12 1.76
C VAL A 311 12.79 -27.36 3.26
N PHE A 312 11.92 -28.24 3.77
CA PHE A 312 11.72 -28.45 5.21
C PHE A 312 13.01 -28.84 5.96
N VAL A 313 13.96 -29.51 5.29
CA VAL A 313 15.25 -29.91 5.88
C VAL A 313 16.22 -28.73 6.04
N GLU A 314 16.04 -27.65 5.27
CA GLU A 314 16.97 -26.51 5.19
C GLU A 314 16.46 -25.25 5.91
N LEU A 315 15.22 -25.26 6.41
CA LEU A 315 14.66 -24.10 7.12
C LEU A 315 14.99 -24.18 8.61
N PRO A 316 15.66 -23.17 9.20
CA PRO A 316 15.81 -23.10 10.65
C PRO A 316 14.42 -22.97 11.29
N SER A 317 14.11 -23.84 12.24
CA SER A 317 12.91 -23.72 13.07
C SER A 317 12.80 -22.30 13.63
N PRO A 318 11.61 -21.69 13.65
CA PRO A 318 11.45 -20.39 14.30
C PRO A 318 11.95 -20.55 15.74
N LYS A 319 12.99 -19.79 16.09
CA LYS A 319 13.48 -19.74 17.47
C LYS A 319 12.32 -19.26 18.33
N THR A 320 11.66 -20.18 19.00
CA THR A 320 10.81 -19.88 20.15
C THR A 320 11.70 -19.15 21.14
N ALA A 321 11.36 -17.90 21.41
CA ALA A 321 11.94 -17.16 22.52
C ALA A 321 11.77 -18.02 23.77
N ARG A 322 12.87 -18.60 24.27
CA ARG A 322 12.88 -19.23 25.58
C ARG A 322 12.59 -18.14 26.58
N SER A 323 11.41 -18.22 27.19
CA SER A 323 11.16 -17.62 28.49
C SER A 323 12.27 -18.10 29.43
N THR A 324 13.06 -17.16 29.92
CA THR A 324 13.95 -17.38 31.04
C THR A 324 13.12 -17.81 32.25
N PRO A 325 13.39 -18.97 32.87
CA PRO A 325 12.79 -19.32 34.15
C PRO A 325 13.39 -18.41 35.23
N GLY A 326 12.55 -17.89 36.11
CA GLY A 326 12.95 -17.00 37.20
C GLY A 326 13.99 -17.63 38.12
N CYS A 327 14.94 -16.80 38.58
CA CYS A 327 15.72 -17.08 39.76
C CYS A 327 14.95 -16.59 41.00
N PRO A 328 14.85 -17.41 42.05
CA PRO A 328 14.46 -16.95 43.38
C PRO A 328 15.71 -16.54 44.17
N ALA A 329 15.64 -15.37 44.82
CA ALA A 329 16.20 -15.07 46.13
C ALA A 329 15.66 -13.71 46.59
#